data_AF-A0A178Z266-F1
#
_entry.id   AF-A0A178Z266-F1
#
_cell.length_a   1.000
_cell.length_b   1.000
_cell.length_c   1.000
_cell.angle_alpha   90.00
_cell.angle_beta   90.00
_cell.angle_gamma   90.00
#
_symmetry.space_group_name_H-M   'P 1'
#
loop_
_entity.id
_entity.type
_entity.pdbx_description
1 polymer ?
#
loop_
_entity_poly.entity_id
_entity_poly.type
_entity_poly.pdbx_seq_one_letter_code
_entity_poly.pdbx_strand_id
1 'polypeptide(L)'
;MTRGRRNIVERAKQMGYNEEACSIVNGDRLLPKLEDGTIANHQAALSAWTDYVDHMSETKQRIPCTDNLEDLKDFVYIRAKVIKGTQNKTASVETVRNYWNNFTGAWKRSYPAIRDDLKESIHEFIYGPLKELLGLLDEKKPRRYANEKHLLIYAEQLWSRDWFIY
;
A
#
# COMPACT_ATOMS: atom_id res chain seq x y z
N MET A 1 19.77 -44.16 7.79
CA MET A 1 19.55 -44.17 6.32
C MET A 1 18.89 -42.87 5.91
N THR A 2 19.64 -41.91 5.40
CA THR A 2 19.13 -40.66 4.85
C THR A 2 18.33 -40.99 3.59
N ARG A 3 17.01 -40.78 3.59
CA ARG A 3 16.17 -40.91 2.39
C ARG A 3 16.77 -39.99 1.31
N GLY A 4 17.35 -40.57 0.27
CA GLY A 4 17.92 -39.82 -0.85
C GLY A 4 16.89 -38.85 -1.41
N ARG A 5 17.23 -37.56 -1.43
CA ARG A 5 16.38 -36.50 -1.98
C ARG A 5 16.18 -36.79 -3.46
N ARG A 6 15.00 -37.27 -3.85
CA ARG A 6 14.68 -37.55 -5.25
C ARG A 6 14.66 -36.24 -6.03
N ASN A 7 15.36 -36.20 -7.15
CA ASN A 7 15.42 -35.04 -8.04
C ASN A 7 14.02 -34.76 -8.61
N ILE A 8 13.52 -33.54 -8.37
CA ILE A 8 12.17 -33.13 -8.78
C ILE A 8 12.05 -33.04 -10.31
N VAL A 9 13.13 -32.65 -10.99
CA VAL A 9 13.15 -32.46 -12.44
C VAL A 9 13.04 -33.81 -13.14
N GLU A 10 13.74 -34.84 -12.65
CA GLU A 10 13.66 -36.20 -13.20
C GLU A 10 12.25 -36.77 -13.07
N ARG A 11 11.61 -36.56 -11.91
CA ARG A 11 10.21 -36.97 -11.71
C ARG A 11 9.25 -36.21 -12.62
N ALA A 12 9.48 -34.91 -12.83
CA ALA A 12 8.66 -34.12 -13.74
C ALA A 12 8.81 -34.62 -15.18
N LYS A 13 10.05 -34.90 -15.64
CA LYS A 13 10.32 -35.45 -16.98
C LYS A 13 9.63 -36.80 -17.19
N GLN A 14 9.62 -37.68 -16.18
CA GLN A 14 8.86 -38.95 -16.21
C GLN A 14 7.34 -38.76 -16.35
N MET A 15 6.81 -37.63 -15.88
CA MET A 15 5.39 -37.27 -15.98
C MET A 15 5.08 -36.41 -17.22
N GLY A 16 6.02 -36.29 -18.17
CA GLY A 16 5.82 -35.57 -19.42
C GLY A 16 6.16 -34.07 -19.38
N TYR A 17 6.88 -33.61 -18.35
CA TYR A 17 7.44 -32.25 -18.36
C TYR A 17 8.46 -32.09 -19.48
N ASN A 18 8.26 -31.06 -20.29
CA ASN A 18 9.19 -30.61 -21.31
C ASN A 18 9.54 -29.14 -21.02
N GLU A 19 10.84 -28.85 -20.91
CA GLU A 19 11.38 -27.53 -20.57
C GLU A 19 10.95 -26.45 -21.57
N GLU A 20 10.72 -26.82 -22.84
CA GLU A 20 10.35 -25.90 -23.92
C GLU A 20 8.83 -25.80 -24.14
N ALA A 21 8.04 -26.69 -23.53
CA ALA A 21 6.59 -26.77 -23.81
C ALA A 21 5.74 -25.82 -22.97
N CYS A 22 6.28 -25.25 -21.90
CA CYS A 22 5.50 -24.49 -20.93
C CYS A 22 5.58 -22.98 -21.20
N SER A 23 4.77 -22.50 -22.15
CA SER A 23 4.73 -21.07 -22.55
C SER A 23 4.30 -20.12 -21.42
N ILE A 24 3.72 -20.63 -20.34
CA ILE A 24 3.31 -19.86 -19.15
C ILE A 24 4.48 -19.61 -18.18
N VAL A 25 5.59 -20.33 -18.31
CA VAL A 25 6.79 -20.13 -17.48
C VAL A 25 7.72 -19.21 -18.25
N ASN A 26 7.46 -17.91 -18.12
CA ASN A 26 8.23 -16.86 -18.77
C ASN A 26 8.65 -15.79 -17.75
N GLY A 27 9.38 -14.77 -18.20
CA GLY A 27 9.83 -13.66 -17.36
C GLY A 27 8.76 -12.61 -17.05
N ASP A 28 7.52 -12.80 -17.53
CA ASP A 28 6.48 -11.80 -17.41
C ASP A 28 5.96 -11.71 -15.98
N ARG A 29 5.76 -10.48 -15.51
CA ARG A 29 5.19 -10.24 -14.18
C ARG A 29 3.70 -10.53 -14.21
N LEU A 30 3.29 -11.55 -13.46
CA LEU A 30 1.88 -11.80 -13.17
C LEU A 30 1.45 -10.93 -11.98
N LEU A 31 0.66 -9.90 -12.27
CA LEU A 31 0.08 -9.01 -11.26
C LEU A 31 -1.45 -9.12 -11.26
N PRO A 32 -2.11 -9.10 -10.09
CA PRO A 32 -3.57 -9.11 -10.03
C PRO A 32 -4.19 -7.96 -10.81
N LYS A 33 -5.40 -8.17 -11.34
CA LYS A 33 -6.24 -7.07 -11.84
C LYS A 33 -6.59 -6.14 -10.69
N LEU A 34 -6.67 -4.84 -11.00
CA LEU A 34 -7.01 -3.81 -10.03
C LEU A 34 -8.47 -3.38 -10.19
N GLU A 35 -9.09 -3.04 -9.08
CA GLU A 35 -10.37 -2.33 -9.06
C GLU A 35 -10.13 -0.82 -9.27
N ASP A 36 -11.14 -0.10 -9.78
CA ASP A 36 -11.04 1.32 -10.12
C ASP A 36 -10.56 2.19 -8.95
N GLY A 37 -11.06 1.92 -7.74
CA GLY A 37 -10.62 2.62 -6.53
C GLY A 37 -9.15 2.39 -6.22
N THR A 38 -8.63 1.19 -6.48
CA THR A 38 -7.20 0.88 -6.31
C THR A 38 -6.35 1.56 -7.37
N ILE A 39 -6.83 1.67 -8.62
CA ILE A 39 -6.15 2.41 -9.69
C ILE A 39 -6.00 3.88 -9.29
N ALA A 40 -7.08 4.52 -8.84
CA ALA A 40 -7.04 5.91 -8.39
C ALA A 40 -6.07 6.11 -7.23
N ASN A 41 -6.06 5.19 -6.25
CA ASN A 41 -5.12 5.23 -5.13
C ASN A 41 -3.66 5.08 -5.57
N HIS A 42 -3.38 4.21 -6.55
CA HIS A 42 -2.04 4.03 -7.10
C HIS A 42 -1.57 5.27 -7.86
N GLN A 43 -2.43 5.88 -8.68
CA GLN A 43 -2.13 7.13 -9.38
C GLN A 43 -1.81 8.25 -8.39
N ALA A 44 -2.64 8.41 -7.34
CA ALA A 44 -2.40 9.39 -6.30
C ALA A 44 -1.08 9.13 -5.54
N ALA A 45 -0.71 7.87 -5.33
CA ALA A 45 0.54 7.51 -4.67
C ALA A 45 1.77 7.81 -5.53
N LEU A 46 1.71 7.59 -6.85
CA LEU A 46 2.78 7.96 -7.77
C LEU A 46 2.91 9.48 -7.90
N SER A 47 1.78 10.20 -8.01
CA SER A 47 1.79 11.67 -8.03
C SER A 47 2.45 12.24 -6.77
N ALA A 48 2.12 11.71 -5.59
CA ALA A 48 2.74 12.16 -4.34
C ALA A 48 4.26 11.92 -4.31
N TRP A 49 4.75 10.86 -4.95
CA TRP A 49 6.19 10.63 -5.10
C TRP A 49 6.82 11.63 -6.07
N THR A 50 6.16 11.93 -7.19
CA THR A 50 6.61 12.99 -8.11
C THR A 50 6.70 14.34 -7.40
N ASP A 51 5.66 14.74 -6.66
CA ASP A 51 5.66 15.99 -5.88
C ASP A 51 6.84 16.02 -4.87
N TYR A 52 7.13 14.89 -4.23
CA TYR A 52 8.28 14.75 -3.33
C TYR A 52 9.61 14.90 -4.08
N VAL A 53 9.78 14.23 -5.21
CA VAL A 53 10.99 14.29 -6.02
C VAL A 53 11.23 15.71 -6.54
N ASP A 54 10.19 16.37 -7.04
CA ASP A 54 10.29 17.73 -7.57
C ASP A 54 10.74 18.70 -6.47
N HIS A 55 10.06 18.68 -5.31
CA HIS A 55 10.41 19.52 -4.18
C HIS A 55 11.82 19.23 -3.63
N MET A 56 12.19 17.95 -3.53
CA MET A 56 13.48 17.57 -2.97
C MET A 56 14.64 17.73 -3.95
N SER A 57 14.40 17.73 -5.26
CA SER A 57 15.45 17.97 -6.25
C SER A 57 15.93 19.43 -6.24
N GLU A 58 15.10 20.36 -5.76
CA GLU A 58 15.49 21.76 -5.54
C GLU A 58 16.35 21.95 -4.29
N THR A 59 16.18 21.09 -3.28
CA THR A 59 16.81 21.23 -1.97
C THR A 59 17.99 20.29 -1.76
N LYS A 60 17.98 19.11 -2.38
CA LYS A 60 19.06 18.13 -2.34
C LYS A 60 19.98 18.30 -3.55
N GLN A 61 21.27 18.05 -3.38
CA GLN A 61 22.26 18.03 -4.47
C GLN A 61 22.11 16.82 -5.42
N ARG A 62 21.07 16.01 -5.24
CA ARG A 62 20.79 14.81 -6.03
C ARG A 62 19.28 14.60 -6.14
N ILE A 63 18.87 13.94 -7.21
CA ILE A 63 17.49 13.51 -7.40
C ILE A 63 17.19 12.36 -6.42
N PRO A 64 16.10 12.44 -5.63
CA PRO A 64 15.69 11.34 -4.76
C PRO A 64 15.37 10.07 -5.56
N CYS A 65 15.68 8.90 -5.00
CA CYS A 65 15.41 7.63 -5.66
C CYS A 65 14.90 6.56 -4.70
N THR A 66 14.18 5.58 -5.24
CA THR A 66 13.58 4.49 -4.45
C THR A 66 14.57 3.41 -4.00
N ASP A 67 15.82 3.46 -4.48
CA ASP A 67 16.91 2.60 -4.02
C ASP A 67 17.67 3.20 -2.83
N ASN A 68 17.35 4.43 -2.44
CA ASN A 68 17.93 5.09 -1.29
C ASN A 68 16.97 5.06 -0.09
N LEU A 69 17.41 4.41 1.00
CA LEU A 69 16.60 4.28 2.22
C LEU A 69 16.24 5.62 2.86
N GLU A 70 17.14 6.61 2.81
CA GLU A 70 16.91 7.93 3.38
C GLU A 70 15.75 8.65 2.66
N ASP A 71 15.73 8.60 1.33
CA ASP A 71 14.65 9.21 0.54
C ASP A 71 13.31 8.53 0.79
N LEU A 72 13.30 7.20 0.91
CA LEU A 72 12.09 6.47 1.26
C LEU A 72 11.58 6.84 2.67
N LYS A 73 12.48 6.96 3.66
CA LYS A 73 12.11 7.36 5.03
C LYS A 73 11.54 8.78 5.05
N ASP A 74 12.20 9.69 4.37
CA ASP A 74 11.82 11.10 4.27
C ASP A 74 10.48 11.27 3.54
N PHE A 75 10.29 10.58 2.41
CA PHE A 75 9.01 10.52 1.71
C PHE A 75 7.87 10.01 2.61
N VAL A 76 8.08 8.89 3.31
CA VAL A 76 7.07 8.33 4.23
C VAL A 76 6.80 9.26 5.41
N TYR A 77 7.82 9.95 5.93
CA TYR A 77 7.68 10.94 6.99
C TYR A 77 6.80 12.12 6.55
N ILE A 78 7.09 12.72 5.39
CA ILE A 78 6.28 13.81 4.83
C ILE A 78 4.85 13.35 4.59
N ARG A 79 4.69 12.13 4.05
CA ARG A 79 3.36 11.57 3.82
C ARG A 79 2.60 11.36 5.13
N ALA A 80 3.26 10.87 6.17
CA ALA A 80 2.64 10.69 7.48
C ALA A 80 2.21 12.03 8.12
N LYS A 81 3.02 13.09 7.96
CA LYS A 81 2.71 14.43 8.48
C LYS A 81 1.44 15.05 7.91
N VAL A 82 1.13 14.79 6.63
CA VAL A 82 -0.05 15.37 5.97
C VAL A 82 -1.34 14.59 6.22
N ILE A 83 -1.27 13.37 6.75
CA ILE A 83 -2.45 12.56 7.04
C ILE A 83 -3.14 13.11 8.29
N LYS A 84 -4.29 13.73 8.10
CA LYS A 84 -5.16 14.15 9.20
C LYS A 84 -5.93 12.94 9.73
N GLY A 85 -5.85 12.69 11.03
CA GLY A 85 -6.75 11.75 11.68
C GLY A 85 -8.15 12.35 11.83
N THR A 86 -9.06 11.57 12.41
CA THR A 86 -10.45 12.02 12.64
C THR A 86 -10.59 12.64 14.03
N GLN A 87 -11.47 13.64 14.17
CA GLN A 87 -11.82 14.23 15.48
C GLN A 87 -10.61 14.76 16.27
N ASN A 88 -9.72 15.52 15.59
CA ASN A 88 -8.49 16.08 16.17
C ASN A 88 -7.49 15.04 16.71
N LYS A 89 -7.62 13.78 16.31
CA LYS A 89 -6.63 12.73 16.61
C LYS A 89 -5.59 12.62 15.51
N THR A 90 -4.44 12.05 15.85
CA THR A 90 -3.41 11.66 14.89
C THR A 90 -3.86 10.48 14.04
N ALA A 91 -3.17 10.27 12.92
CA ALA A 91 -3.39 9.10 12.08
C ALA A 91 -2.99 7.81 12.80
N SER A 92 -3.56 6.68 12.38
CA SER A 92 -3.10 5.37 12.84
C SER A 92 -1.88 4.90 12.06
N VAL A 93 -1.03 4.10 12.70
CA VAL A 93 0.14 3.47 12.05
C VAL A 93 -0.28 2.68 10.81
N GLU A 94 -1.39 1.95 10.90
CA GLU A 94 -1.96 1.20 9.78
C GLU A 94 -2.40 2.09 8.61
N THR A 95 -2.78 3.34 8.87
CA THR A 95 -3.10 4.29 7.79
C THR A 95 -1.84 4.65 7.01
N VAL A 96 -0.74 4.96 7.69
CA VAL A 96 0.54 5.28 7.06
C VAL A 96 1.06 4.07 6.28
N ARG A 97 1.00 2.89 6.87
CA ARG A 97 1.35 1.62 6.20
C ARG A 97 0.52 1.39 4.94
N ASN A 98 -0.78 1.68 4.97
CA ASN A 98 -1.62 1.56 3.78
C ASN A 98 -1.18 2.49 2.65
N TYR A 99 -0.78 3.72 2.94
CA TYR A 99 -0.20 4.61 1.91
C TYR A 99 1.11 4.06 1.35
N TRP A 100 1.98 3.52 2.20
CA TRP A 100 3.21 2.86 1.77
C TRP A 100 2.94 1.63 0.87
N ASN A 101 1.95 0.80 1.22
CA ASN A 101 1.53 -0.34 0.41
C ASN A 101 0.95 0.09 -0.95
N ASN A 102 0.16 1.17 -0.98
CA ASN A 102 -0.36 1.73 -2.22
C ASN A 102 0.79 2.24 -3.11
N PHE A 103 1.79 2.90 -2.52
CA PHE A 103 2.96 3.37 -3.26
C PHE A 103 3.78 2.21 -3.83
N THR A 104 4.22 1.26 -3.01
CA THR A 104 5.01 0.10 -3.46
C THR A 104 4.24 -0.77 -4.47
N GLY A 105 2.92 -0.90 -4.28
CA GLY A 105 2.03 -1.58 -5.20
C GLY A 105 1.88 -0.89 -6.55
N ALA A 106 1.89 0.45 -6.58
CA ALA A 106 1.90 1.24 -7.81
C ALA A 106 3.27 1.14 -8.49
N TRP A 107 4.34 1.29 -7.71
CA TRP A 107 5.71 1.33 -8.20
C TRP A 107 6.08 0.04 -8.94
N LYS A 108 5.77 -1.14 -8.38
CA LYS A 108 6.09 -2.43 -9.01
C LYS A 108 5.37 -2.69 -10.34
N ARG A 109 4.30 -1.92 -10.65
CA ARG A 109 3.55 -2.01 -11.91
C ARG A 109 4.19 -1.16 -13.01
N SER A 110 4.76 -0.02 -12.65
CA SER A 110 5.34 0.93 -13.61
C SER A 110 6.86 0.83 -13.73
N TYR A 111 7.53 0.31 -12.70
CA TYR A 111 8.99 0.32 -12.55
C TYR A 111 9.53 -1.01 -11.99
N PRO A 112 10.86 -1.20 -11.96
CA PRO A 112 11.47 -2.27 -11.16
C PRO A 112 10.98 -2.24 -9.71
N ALA A 113 10.69 -3.42 -9.16
CA ALA A 113 10.21 -3.49 -7.79
C ALA A 113 11.31 -2.98 -6.84
N ILE A 114 10.92 -2.14 -5.88
CA ILE A 114 11.80 -1.72 -4.79
C ILE A 114 12.33 -2.97 -4.10
N ARG A 115 13.60 -2.97 -3.70
CA ARG A 115 14.21 -4.10 -3.01
C ARG A 115 13.49 -4.40 -1.69
N ASP A 116 13.38 -5.69 -1.36
CA ASP A 116 12.58 -6.12 -0.21
C ASP A 116 13.19 -5.72 1.14
N ASP A 117 14.52 -5.66 1.25
CA ASP A 117 15.24 -5.17 2.45
C ASP A 117 14.92 -3.70 2.75
N LEU A 118 14.75 -2.87 1.72
CA LEU A 118 14.32 -1.49 1.86
C LEU A 118 12.86 -1.40 2.31
N LYS A 119 11.97 -2.24 1.76
CA LYS A 119 10.55 -2.27 2.18
C LYS A 119 10.40 -2.68 3.64
N GLU A 120 11.17 -3.67 4.08
CA GLU A 120 11.21 -4.12 5.47
C GLU A 120 11.76 -3.03 6.39
N SER A 121 12.85 -2.37 5.99
CA SER A 121 13.40 -1.23 6.73
C SER A 121 12.40 -0.07 6.89
N ILE A 122 11.59 0.20 5.86
CA ILE A 122 10.53 1.22 5.92
C ILE A 122 9.36 0.75 6.79
N HIS A 123 9.03 -0.54 6.78
CA HIS A 123 8.04 -1.10 7.68
C HIS A 123 8.45 -0.87 9.14
N GLU A 124 9.67 -1.25 9.52
CA GLU A 124 10.20 -1.03 10.87
C GLU A 124 10.31 0.46 11.22
N PHE A 125 10.65 1.31 10.24
CA PHE A 125 10.63 2.76 10.43
C PHE A 125 9.24 3.30 10.79
N ILE A 126 8.19 2.81 10.13
CA ILE A 126 6.79 3.22 10.38
C ILE A 126 6.33 2.80 11.78
N TYR A 127 6.60 1.56 12.20
CA TYR A 127 6.16 1.02 13.49
C TYR A 127 7.02 1.47 14.67
N GLY A 128 8.28 1.83 14.45
CA GLY A 128 9.21 2.30 15.47
C GLY A 128 9.32 3.85 15.51
N PRO A 129 10.41 4.42 15.00
CA PRO A 129 10.75 5.84 15.23
C PRO A 129 9.70 6.81 14.68
N LEU A 130 9.05 6.51 13.56
CA LEU A 130 8.03 7.40 13.00
C LEU A 130 6.77 7.46 13.87
N LYS A 131 6.34 6.30 14.38
CA LYS A 131 5.20 6.19 15.30
C LYS A 131 5.44 7.04 16.54
N GLU A 132 6.61 6.90 17.15
CA GLU A 132 6.99 7.65 18.36
C GLU A 132 7.07 9.15 18.09
N LEU A 133 7.70 9.55 16.98
CA LEU A 133 7.88 10.95 16.61
C LEU A 133 6.56 11.69 16.34
N LEU A 134 5.58 11.02 15.73
CA LEU A 134 4.31 11.63 15.35
C LEU A 134 3.16 11.33 16.31
N GLY A 135 3.38 10.49 17.33
CA GLY A 135 2.32 10.01 18.21
C GLY A 135 1.21 9.30 17.44
N LEU A 136 1.57 8.43 16.49
CA LEU A 136 0.60 7.68 15.70
C LEU A 136 -0.18 6.70 16.59
N LEU A 137 -1.48 6.56 16.32
CA LEU A 137 -2.32 5.61 17.05
C LEU A 137 -2.02 4.16 16.64
N ASP A 138 -1.97 3.27 17.62
CA ASP A 138 -1.83 1.83 17.38
C ASP A 138 -3.03 1.24 16.64
N GLU A 139 -4.23 1.64 17.06
CA GLU A 139 -5.45 1.08 16.52
C GLU A 139 -6.21 2.09 15.65
N LYS A 140 -6.87 1.56 14.62
CA LYS A 140 -7.88 2.32 13.89
C LYS A 140 -9.04 2.65 14.82
N LYS A 141 -9.70 3.77 14.54
CA LYS A 141 -10.97 4.09 15.21
C LYS A 141 -11.93 2.91 15.08
N PRO A 142 -12.53 2.43 16.20
CA PRO A 142 -13.52 1.38 16.13
C PRO A 142 -14.68 1.84 15.25
N ARG A 143 -15.08 0.97 14.30
CA ARG A 143 -16.25 1.23 13.46
C ARG A 143 -17.48 1.21 14.35
N ARG A 144 -18.28 2.28 14.27
CA ARG A 144 -19.62 2.31 14.86
C ARG A 144 -20.59 1.86 13.79
N TYR A 145 -21.36 0.83 14.10
CA TYR A 145 -22.42 0.35 13.21
C TYR A 145 -23.73 1.04 13.58
N ALA A 146 -24.54 1.32 12.56
CA ALA A 146 -25.91 1.76 12.79
C ALA A 146 -26.66 0.68 13.57
N ASN A 147 -27.53 1.12 14.49
CA ASN A 147 -28.46 0.24 15.19
C ASN A 147 -29.87 0.55 14.67
N GLU A 148 -30.85 -0.23 15.11
CA GLU A 148 -32.26 -0.05 14.69
C GLU A 148 -32.74 1.40 14.82
N LYS A 149 -32.44 2.07 15.93
CA LYS A 149 -32.82 3.47 16.15
C LYS A 149 -32.15 4.44 15.18
N HIS A 150 -30.85 4.25 14.88
CA HIS A 150 -30.15 5.04 13.88
C HIS A 150 -30.78 4.89 12.50
N LEU A 151 -31.21 3.67 12.13
CA LEU A 151 -31.86 3.40 10.85
C LEU A 151 -33.26 3.98 10.78
N LEU A 152 -34.05 3.87 11.86
CA LEU A 152 -35.39 4.45 11.95
C LEU A 152 -35.35 5.98 11.79
N ILE A 153 -34.48 6.66 12.54
CA ILE A 153 -34.31 8.12 12.46
C ILE A 153 -33.84 8.53 11.05
N TYR A 154 -32.92 7.77 10.46
CA TYR A 154 -32.46 8.03 9.10
C TYR A 154 -33.60 7.89 8.07
N ALA A 155 -34.46 6.87 8.21
CA ALA A 155 -35.62 6.68 7.34
C ALA A 155 -36.64 7.82 7.50
N GLU A 156 -36.95 8.22 8.74
CA GLU A 156 -37.82 9.36 9.02
C GLU A 156 -37.28 10.67 8.42
N GLN A 157 -35.97 10.91 8.51
CA GLN A 157 -35.30 12.09 7.92
C GLN A 157 -35.32 12.08 6.39
N LEU A 158 -35.14 10.92 5.77
CA LEU A 158 -35.29 10.76 4.32
C LEU A 158 -36.73 11.06 3.90
N TRP A 159 -37.71 10.43 4.56
CA TRP A 159 -39.12 10.60 4.24
C TRP A 159 -39.61 12.03 4.44
N SER A 160 -39.14 12.72 5.48
CA SER A 160 -39.49 14.12 5.72
C SER A 160 -38.84 15.11 4.76
N ARG A 161 -37.73 14.75 4.10
CA ARG A 161 -37.10 15.59 3.05
C ARG A 161 -37.71 15.40 1.66
N ASP A 162 -38.38 14.28 1.39
CA ASP A 162 -39.01 13.99 0.10
C ASP A 162 -40.27 14.85 -0.21
N TRP A 163 -40.79 15.61 0.76
CA TRP A 163 -41.99 16.44 0.57
C TRP A 163 -41.71 17.91 0.20
N PHE A 164 -40.45 18.30 0.00
CA PHE A 164 -40.12 19.65 -0.52
C PHE A 164 -40.12 19.64 -2.06
N ILE A 165 -41.25 20.05 -2.64
CA ILE A 165 -41.34 20.46 -4.04
C ILE A 165 -40.75 21.87 -4.13
N TYR A 166 -39.73 22.08 -4.97
CA TYR A 166 -39.14 23.38 -5.29
C TYR A 166 -40.07 24.26 -6.12
#